data_AF-A0A1T5E3P8-F1
#
_entry.id   AF-A0A1T5E3P8-F1
#
_cell.length_a   1.000
_cell.length_b   1.000
_cell.length_c   1.000
_cell.angle_alpha   90.00
_cell.angle_beta   90.00
_cell.angle_gamma   90.00
#
_symmetry.space_group_name_H-M   'P 1'
#
loop_
_entity.id
_entity.type
_entity.pdbx_description
1 polymer ?
#
loop_
_entity_poly.entity_id
_entity_poly.type
_entity_poly.pdbx_seq_one_letter_code
_entity_poly.pdbx_strand_id
1 'polypeptide(L)'
;MSFKTTNELEHFDFNEAVIFEIRQSLDSLSIVLDNVKILPENSCNRDIRTMRTNQLTLTLLNGKISELVDEGYQLYDINMKPYKSVPDRMIEPDQYEEAFKELTDCTIHSIERTDQGYLVSIDTFDHTWRISVEADSDTEEWNRFMNL
;
A
#
# COMPACT_ATOMS: atom_id res chain seq x y z
N MET A 1 -0.19 -24.60 2.86
CA MET A 1 -1.25 -24.15 1.95
C MET A 1 -1.32 -22.65 2.10
N SER A 2 -0.86 -21.92 1.10
CA SER A 2 -1.08 -20.48 0.99
C SER A 2 -2.47 -20.26 0.39
N PHE A 3 -3.16 -19.23 0.85
CA PHE A 3 -4.35 -18.68 0.23
C PHE A 3 -3.93 -17.69 -0.85
N LYS A 4 -4.72 -17.63 -1.92
CA LYS A 4 -4.46 -16.77 -3.06
C LYS A 4 -5.78 -16.23 -3.60
N THR A 5 -5.86 -14.93 -3.79
CA THR A 5 -6.93 -14.27 -4.52
C THR A 5 -6.36 -13.50 -5.71
N THR A 6 -7.23 -13.11 -6.64
CA THR A 6 -6.84 -12.40 -7.87
C THR A 6 -7.96 -11.46 -8.25
N ASN A 7 -7.65 -10.17 -8.40
CA ASN A 7 -8.62 -9.10 -8.61
C ASN A 7 -9.67 -8.99 -7.49
N GLU A 8 -9.26 -9.22 -6.24
CA GLU A 8 -10.14 -9.12 -5.06
C GLU A 8 -9.63 -8.12 -4.02
N LEU A 9 -8.80 -7.14 -4.45
CA LEU A 9 -8.22 -6.14 -3.57
C LEU A 9 -9.28 -5.39 -2.72
N GLU A 10 -10.48 -5.19 -3.27
CA GLU A 10 -11.62 -4.57 -2.56
C GLU A 10 -12.13 -5.34 -1.33
N HIS A 11 -11.81 -6.64 -1.23
CA HIS A 11 -12.16 -7.49 -0.09
C HIS A 11 -11.10 -7.46 1.01
N PHE A 12 -10.09 -6.59 0.90
CA PHE A 12 -9.08 -6.38 1.91
C PHE A 12 -9.17 -4.94 2.45
N ASP A 13 -9.07 -4.82 3.76
CA ASP A 13 -8.92 -3.55 4.43
C ASP A 13 -7.46 -3.41 4.88
N PHE A 14 -6.78 -2.44 4.27
CA PHE A 14 -5.38 -2.12 4.50
C PHE A 14 -5.20 -1.05 5.57
N ASN A 15 -6.28 -0.57 6.20
CA ASN A 15 -6.19 0.40 7.27
C ASN A 15 -5.44 -0.21 8.46
N GLU A 16 -4.35 0.44 8.85
CA GLU A 16 -3.35 -0.02 9.84
C GLU A 16 -2.42 -1.14 9.35
N ALA A 17 -2.42 -1.47 8.05
CA ALA A 17 -1.46 -2.42 7.49
C ALA A 17 -0.05 -1.83 7.52
N VAL A 18 0.95 -2.64 7.83
CA VAL A 18 2.35 -2.20 7.91
C VAL A 18 3.12 -2.77 6.73
N ILE A 19 3.92 -1.93 6.09
CA ILE A 19 4.76 -2.34 4.96
C ILE A 19 5.98 -3.08 5.51
N PHE A 20 6.08 -4.36 5.18
CA PHE A 20 7.25 -5.16 5.52
C PHE A 20 8.36 -5.02 4.48
N GLU A 21 8.01 -5.05 3.20
CA GLU A 21 8.98 -4.96 2.11
C GLU A 21 8.26 -4.59 0.80
N ILE A 22 8.87 -3.73 -0.01
CA ILE A 22 8.43 -3.47 -1.39
C ILE A 22 9.52 -3.96 -2.33
N ARG A 23 9.13 -4.83 -3.28
CA ARG A 23 10.02 -5.36 -4.32
C ARG A 23 9.48 -5.01 -5.69
N GLN A 24 10.24 -4.21 -6.42
CA GLN A 24 9.99 -3.96 -7.83
C GLN A 24 10.82 -4.92 -8.68
N SER A 25 10.16 -5.62 -9.60
CA SER A 25 10.76 -6.43 -10.66
C SER A 25 10.44 -5.81 -12.01
N LEU A 26 11.11 -6.27 -13.08
CA LEU A 26 10.91 -5.76 -14.44
C LEU A 26 9.45 -5.81 -14.91
N ASP A 27 8.71 -6.86 -14.51
CA ASP A 27 7.34 -7.14 -14.97
C ASP A 27 6.33 -7.26 -13.81
N SER A 28 6.71 -6.91 -12.59
CA SER A 28 5.80 -7.00 -11.43
C SER A 28 6.23 -6.16 -10.25
N LEU A 29 5.27 -5.61 -9.51
CA LEU A 29 5.50 -4.98 -8.21
C LEU A 29 4.92 -5.87 -7.11
N SER A 30 5.75 -6.32 -6.17
CA SER A 30 5.32 -7.11 -5.02
C SER A 30 5.48 -6.31 -3.73
N ILE A 31 4.42 -6.19 -2.96
CA ILE A 31 4.38 -5.48 -1.68
C ILE A 31 4.02 -6.50 -0.61
N VAL A 32 4.87 -6.64 0.40
CA VAL A 32 4.64 -7.51 1.56
C VAL A 32 4.08 -6.67 2.70
N LEU A 33 2.93 -7.05 3.20
CA LEU A 33 2.15 -6.31 4.18
C LEU A 33 1.85 -7.19 5.41
N ASP A 34 1.97 -6.58 6.58
CA ASP A 34 1.51 -7.12 7.85
C ASP A 34 0.25 -6.40 8.34
N ASN A 35 -0.49 -7.03 9.25
CA ASN A 35 -1.72 -6.46 9.81
C ASN A 35 -2.83 -6.14 8.80
N VAL A 36 -2.91 -6.89 7.70
CA VAL A 36 -4.00 -6.69 6.72
C VAL A 36 -5.28 -7.35 7.23
N LYS A 37 -6.40 -6.63 7.16
CA LYS A 37 -7.71 -7.15 7.51
C LYS A 37 -8.36 -7.75 6.26
N ILE A 38 -8.88 -8.97 6.39
CA ILE A 38 -9.57 -9.69 5.33
C ILE A 38 -11.06 -9.61 5.64
N LEU A 39 -11.82 -8.99 4.73
CA LEU A 39 -13.25 -8.81 4.87
C LEU A 39 -13.98 -10.17 4.71
N PRO A 40 -15.20 -10.30 5.26
CA PRO A 40 -15.99 -11.52 5.13
C PRO A 40 -16.43 -11.83 3.70
N GLU A 41 -16.38 -10.85 2.80
CA GLU A 41 -16.76 -10.98 1.38
C GLU A 41 -15.66 -11.65 0.53
N ASN A 42 -14.44 -11.76 1.06
CA ASN A 42 -13.32 -12.41 0.39
C ASN A 42 -13.62 -13.89 0.09
N SER A 43 -13.33 -14.34 -1.13
CA SER A 43 -13.66 -15.70 -1.58
C SER A 43 -12.97 -16.82 -0.78
N CYS A 44 -11.83 -16.52 -0.16
CA CYS A 44 -11.12 -17.45 0.71
C CYS A 44 -11.57 -17.38 2.18
N ASN A 45 -12.30 -16.34 2.59
CA ASN A 45 -12.79 -16.19 3.95
C ASN A 45 -14.13 -16.91 4.14
N ARG A 46 -14.09 -18.10 4.74
CA ARG A 46 -15.29 -18.91 5.01
C ARG A 46 -15.99 -18.54 6.32
N ASP A 47 -15.39 -17.68 7.14
CA ASP A 47 -15.78 -17.48 8.54
C ASP A 47 -16.75 -16.31 8.78
N ILE A 48 -17.30 -15.69 7.72
CA ILE A 48 -18.29 -14.56 7.74
C ILE A 48 -17.92 -13.37 8.66
N ARG A 49 -16.70 -13.36 9.20
CA ARG A 49 -16.15 -12.37 10.12
C ARG A 49 -14.89 -11.78 9.51
N THR A 50 -14.58 -10.55 9.88
CA THR A 50 -13.30 -9.94 9.53
C THR A 50 -12.17 -10.69 10.24
N MET A 51 -11.18 -11.12 9.46
CA MET A 51 -9.98 -11.78 9.95
C MET A 51 -8.78 -10.87 9.72
N ARG A 52 -7.66 -11.17 10.36
CA ARG A 52 -6.38 -10.52 10.11
C ARG A 52 -5.43 -11.49 9.43
N THR A 53 -4.49 -11.00 8.65
CA THR A 53 -3.33 -11.77 8.21
C THR A 53 -2.05 -10.95 8.32
N ASN A 54 -0.94 -11.68 8.38
CA ASN A 54 0.40 -11.13 8.34
C ASN A 54 1.13 -11.77 7.17
N GLN A 55 2.14 -11.09 6.64
CA GLN A 55 2.91 -11.46 5.45
C GLN A 55 2.03 -11.69 4.22
N LEU A 56 1.02 -10.84 4.04
CA LEU A 56 0.26 -10.79 2.79
C LEU A 56 1.16 -10.22 1.71
N THR A 57 1.37 -10.97 0.65
CA THR A 57 2.12 -10.53 -0.52
C THR A 57 1.12 -10.10 -1.58
N LEU A 58 0.99 -8.81 -1.79
CA LEU A 58 0.26 -8.21 -2.90
C LEU A 58 1.20 -8.12 -4.11
N THR A 59 0.89 -8.84 -5.18
CA THR A 59 1.65 -8.79 -6.43
C THR A 59 0.81 -8.18 -7.54
N LEU A 60 1.27 -7.06 -8.06
CA LEU A 60 0.70 -6.38 -9.22
C LEU A 60 1.44 -6.87 -10.48
N LEU A 61 0.72 -7.59 -11.34
CA LEU A 61 1.24 -8.14 -12.60
C LEU A 61 1.37 -7.03 -13.65
N ASN A 62 2.51 -7.00 -14.36
CA ASN A 62 2.93 -5.89 -15.23
C ASN A 62 2.96 -4.55 -14.49
N GLY A 63 3.16 -4.58 -13.16
CA GLY A 63 3.16 -3.41 -12.29
C GLY A 63 4.31 -2.47 -12.58
N LYS A 64 4.03 -1.38 -13.31
CA LYS A 64 4.97 -0.30 -13.56
C LYS A 64 4.57 0.91 -12.72
N ILE A 65 5.52 1.39 -11.92
CA ILE A 65 5.31 2.62 -11.16
C ILE A 65 5.32 3.79 -12.15
N SER A 66 4.19 4.49 -12.23
CA SER A 66 4.03 5.66 -13.08
C SER A 66 4.51 6.90 -12.35
N GLU A 67 4.14 7.05 -11.09
CA GLU A 67 4.49 8.21 -10.27
C GLU A 67 4.71 7.79 -8.81
N LEU A 68 5.74 8.36 -8.18
CA LEU A 68 6.00 8.26 -6.76
C LEU A 68 6.15 9.68 -6.22
N VAL A 69 5.25 10.07 -5.33
CA VAL A 69 5.16 11.43 -4.78
C VAL A 69 5.24 11.36 -3.27
N ASP A 70 6.23 12.05 -2.72
CA ASP A 70 6.29 12.42 -1.32
C ASP A 70 5.46 13.70 -1.15
N GLU A 71 4.28 13.61 -0.51
CA GLU A 71 3.35 14.74 -0.41
C GLU A 71 3.87 15.76 0.62
N GLY A 72 4.02 17.00 0.15
CA GLY A 72 4.43 18.11 0.96
C GLY A 72 3.34 18.53 1.94
N TYR A 73 3.76 18.93 3.13
CA TYR A 73 2.84 19.35 4.19
C TYR A 73 2.99 20.85 4.52
N GLN A 74 1.90 21.41 5.05
CA GLN A 74 1.88 22.76 5.57
C GLN A 74 1.65 22.76 7.08
N LEU A 75 2.55 23.41 7.81
CA LEU A 75 2.41 23.60 9.24
C LEU A 75 1.79 24.97 9.52
N TYR A 76 0.73 24.94 10.31
CA TYR A 76 -0.01 26.12 10.73
C TYR A 76 0.36 26.46 12.17
N ASP A 77 0.58 27.73 12.44
CA ASP A 77 0.72 28.24 13.79
C ASP A 77 -0.67 28.28 14.48
N ILE A 78 -0.72 28.51 15.79
CA ILE A 78 -1.94 28.58 16.61
C ILE A 78 -3.00 29.57 16.09
N ASN A 79 -2.60 30.48 15.21
CA ASN A 79 -3.46 31.46 14.55
C ASN A 79 -3.91 31.02 13.14
N MET A 80 -3.77 29.74 12.78
CA MET A 80 -4.02 29.18 11.45
C MET A 80 -3.24 29.87 10.32
N LYS A 81 -2.07 30.43 10.64
CA LYS A 81 -1.19 31.03 9.63
C LYS A 81 -0.11 30.03 9.23
N PRO A 82 0.08 29.72 7.93
CA PRO A 82 1.13 28.81 7.52
C PRO A 82 2.49 29.44 7.82
N TYR A 83 3.35 28.72 8.56
CA TYR A 83 4.70 29.18 8.87
C TYR A 83 5.78 28.36 8.16
N LYS A 84 5.47 27.13 7.75
CA LYS A 84 6.34 26.27 6.94
C LYS A 84 5.49 25.54 5.91
N SER A 85 5.91 25.59 4.65
CA SER A 85 5.36 24.79 3.56
C SER A 85 6.49 23.98 2.97
N VAL A 86 6.34 22.67 2.98
CA VAL A 86 7.19 21.76 2.20
C VAL A 86 6.40 21.44 0.92
N PRO A 87 6.97 21.63 -0.28
CA PRO A 87 6.30 21.26 -1.52
C PRO A 87 6.41 19.75 -1.77
N ASP A 88 5.48 19.22 -2.57
CA ASP A 88 5.51 17.83 -3.02
C ASP A 88 6.82 17.54 -3.76
N ARG A 89 7.39 16.36 -3.50
CA ARG A 89 8.61 15.90 -4.15
C ARG A 89 8.30 14.68 -4.98
N MET A 90 8.42 14.83 -6.30
CA MET A 90 8.42 13.69 -7.21
C MET A 90 9.75 12.95 -7.08
N ILE A 91 9.66 11.64 -6.84
CA ILE A 91 10.82 10.77 -6.74
C ILE A 91 11.09 10.19 -8.12
N GLU A 92 12.33 10.33 -8.58
CA GLU A 92 12.77 9.76 -9.85
C GLU A 92 12.94 8.23 -9.72
N PRO A 93 12.81 7.46 -10.82
CA PRO A 93 12.94 6.00 -10.79
C PRO A 93 14.26 5.48 -10.20
N ASP A 94 15.33 6.27 -10.31
CA ASP A 94 16.65 5.94 -9.74
C ASP A 94 16.64 5.95 -8.19
N GLN A 95 15.70 6.69 -7.58
CA GLN A 95 15.55 6.83 -6.13
C GLN A 95 14.48 5.92 -5.53
N TYR A 96 13.81 5.09 -6.33
CA TYR A 96 12.75 4.19 -5.85
C TYR A 96 13.24 3.21 -4.79
N GLU A 97 14.44 2.65 -4.95
CA GLU A 97 15.01 1.74 -3.95
C GLU A 97 15.25 2.42 -2.59
N GLU A 98 15.64 3.69 -2.58
CA GLU A 98 15.82 4.44 -1.34
C GLU A 98 14.47 4.77 -0.70
N ALA A 99 13.50 5.21 -1.50
CA ALA A 99 12.14 5.47 -1.05
C ALA A 99 11.48 4.23 -0.44
N PHE A 100 11.59 3.05 -1.07
CA PHE A 100 11.01 1.82 -0.52
C PHE A 100 11.62 1.42 0.83
N LYS A 101 12.91 1.71 1.05
CA LYS A 101 13.55 1.50 2.35
C LYS A 101 13.01 2.45 3.41
N GLU A 102 12.70 3.69 3.04
CA GLU A 102 12.08 4.67 3.95
C GLU A 102 10.63 4.31 4.28
N LEU A 103 9.91 3.75 3.31
CA LEU A 103 8.52 3.27 3.48
C LEU A 103 8.42 1.93 4.21
N THR A 104 9.53 1.25 4.48
CA THR A 104 9.54 0.05 5.30
C THR A 104 9.14 0.41 6.73
N ASP A 105 8.33 -0.43 7.38
CA ASP A 105 7.71 -0.19 8.69
C ASP A 105 6.71 1.00 8.74
N CYS A 106 6.38 1.61 7.59
CA CYS A 106 5.32 2.62 7.51
C CYS A 106 3.93 1.98 7.44
N THR A 107 2.90 2.76 7.78
CA THR A 107 1.51 2.31 7.78
C THR A 107 0.84 2.68 6.47
N ILE A 108 0.08 1.77 5.88
CA ILE A 108 -0.76 2.06 4.74
C ILE A 108 -2.05 2.71 5.21
N HIS A 109 -2.40 3.82 4.58
CA HIS A 109 -3.69 4.45 4.73
C HIS A 109 -4.75 3.71 3.89
N SER A 110 -4.46 3.54 2.60
CA SER A 110 -5.37 2.90 1.65
C SER A 110 -4.64 2.39 0.41
N ILE A 111 -5.16 1.31 -0.15
CA ILE A 111 -4.80 0.84 -1.50
C ILE A 111 -6.09 0.80 -2.31
N GLU A 112 -6.13 1.54 -3.40
CA GLU A 112 -7.32 1.66 -4.24
C GLU A 112 -6.99 1.31 -5.69
N ARG A 113 -7.90 0.60 -6.35
CA ARG A 113 -7.81 0.35 -7.79
C ARG A 113 -8.41 1.54 -8.54
N THR A 114 -7.68 2.07 -9.51
CA THR A 114 -8.10 3.17 -10.38
C THR A 114 -8.25 2.67 -11.83
N ASP A 115 -8.85 3.48 -12.71
CA ASP A 115 -8.99 3.14 -14.15
C ASP A 115 -7.65 2.87 -14.85
N GLN A 116 -6.55 3.43 -14.31
CA GLN A 116 -5.21 3.32 -14.88
C GLN A 116 -4.30 2.33 -14.12
N GLY A 117 -4.77 1.73 -13.02
CA GLY A 117 -3.97 0.79 -12.23
C GLY A 117 -4.32 0.82 -10.74
N TYR A 118 -3.35 1.14 -9.89
CA TYR A 118 -3.44 1.08 -8.43
C TYR A 118 -2.82 2.33 -7.81
N LEU A 119 -3.46 2.83 -6.77
CA LEU A 119 -3.01 3.95 -5.97
C LEU A 119 -2.75 3.47 -4.55
N VAL A 120 -1.50 3.57 -4.10
CA VAL A 120 -1.09 3.22 -2.74
C VAL A 120 -0.82 4.52 -1.99
N SER A 121 -1.57 4.76 -0.93
CA SER A 121 -1.38 5.88 -0.01
C SER A 121 -0.79 5.37 1.30
N ILE A 122 0.37 5.90 1.68
CA ILE A 122 1.16 5.46 2.82
C ILE A 122 1.27 6.63 3.79
N ASP A 123 0.84 6.44 5.03
CA ASP A 123 1.00 7.43 6.08
C ASP A 123 2.33 7.24 6.78
N THR A 124 3.14 8.30 6.78
CA THR A 124 4.34 8.42 7.61
C THR A 124 4.02 9.24 8.87
N PHE A 125 5.02 9.47 9.70
CA PHE A 125 4.83 10.19 10.96
C PHE A 125 4.41 11.66 10.77
N ASP A 126 4.86 12.31 9.70
CA ASP A 126 4.66 13.74 9.46
C ASP A 126 4.02 14.10 8.12
N HIS A 127 3.91 13.16 7.19
CA HIS A 127 3.33 13.38 5.86
C HIS A 127 2.81 12.07 5.24
N THR A 128 2.32 12.15 4.00
CA THR A 128 1.76 11.01 3.28
C THR A 128 2.56 10.80 1.98
N TRP A 129 2.81 9.56 1.63
CA TRP A 129 3.39 9.18 0.35
C TRP A 129 2.32 8.59 -0.54
N ARG A 130 2.42 8.87 -1.84
CA ARG A 130 1.51 8.35 -2.86
C ARG A 130 2.29 7.64 -3.94
N ILE A 131 1.91 6.39 -4.21
CA ILE A 131 2.47 5.58 -5.29
C ILE A 131 1.37 5.25 -6.29
N SER A 132 1.55 5.70 -7.52
CA SER A 132 0.70 5.36 -8.66
C SER A 132 1.38 4.24 -9.46
N VAL A 133 0.70 3.10 -9.59
CA VAL A 133 1.23 1.90 -10.27
C VAL A 133 0.26 1.48 -11.35
N GLU A 134 0.70 1.51 -12.61
CA GLU A 134 -0.01 0.90 -13.72
C GLU A 134 0.17 -0.63 -13.67
N ALA A 135 -0.92 -1.39 -13.51
CA ALA A 135 -0.88 -2.84 -13.52
C ALA A 135 -2.18 -3.43 -14.08
N ASP A 136 -2.10 -4.58 -14.76
CA ASP A 136 -3.26 -5.22 -15.39
C ASP A 136 -4.14 -5.96 -14.36
N SER A 137 -3.51 -6.62 -13.38
CA SER A 137 -4.20 -7.44 -12.39
C SER A 137 -3.42 -7.53 -11.09
N ASP A 138 -4.15 -7.63 -9.98
CA ASP A 138 -3.61 -7.87 -8.65
C ASP A 138 -3.71 -9.35 -8.24
N THR A 139 -2.86 -9.75 -7.30
CA THR A 139 -2.86 -11.07 -6.69
C THR A 139 -2.42 -10.94 -5.25
N GLU A 140 -3.27 -11.35 -4.32
CA GLU A 140 -2.95 -11.37 -2.89
C GLU A 140 -2.70 -12.80 -2.44
N GLU A 141 -1.51 -13.05 -1.87
CA GLU A 141 -1.13 -14.34 -1.33
C GLU A 141 -0.79 -14.23 0.17
N TRP A 142 -1.37 -15.09 1.00
CA TRP A 142 -1.09 -15.13 2.44
C TRP A 142 -1.12 -16.55 3.01
N ASN A 143 -0.50 -16.77 4.16
CA ASN A 143 -0.34 -18.12 4.71
C ASN A 143 -1.39 -18.50 5.76
N ARG A 144 -1.88 -17.55 6.56
CA ARG A 144 -2.72 -17.84 7.72
C ARG A 144 -3.74 -16.74 7.99
N PHE A 145 -4.94 -17.16 8.38
CA PHE A 145 -5.90 -16.27 9.03
C PHE A 145 -5.58 -16.20 10.53
N MET A 146 -5.65 -15.00 11.07
CA MET A 146 -5.53 -14.67 12.48
C MET A 146 -6.81 -14.00 12.94
N ASN A 147 -7.17 -14.19 14.20
CA ASN A 147 -8.25 -13.41 14.78
C ASN A 147 -7.75 -11.99 15.05
N LEU A 148 -8.66 -11.02 14.94
CA LEU A 148 -8.45 -9.63 15.38
C LEU A 148 -8.21 -9.55 16.89
#